data_AF-A0A838CZJ1-F1
#
_entry.id   AF-A0A838CZJ1-F1
#
_cell.length_a   1.000
_cell.length_b   1.000
_cell.length_c   1.000
_cell.angle_alpha   90.00
_cell.angle_beta   90.00
_cell.angle_gamma   90.00
#
_symmetry.space_group_name_H-M   'P 1'
#
loop_
_entity.id
_entity.type
_entity.pdbx_description
1 polymer ?
#
loop_
_entity_poly.entity_id
_entity_poly.type
_entity_poly.pdbx_seq_one_letter_code
_entity_poly.pdbx_strand_id
1 'polypeptide(L)'
;MSRPDLDIERWPEDAKGRSISFTDTGSTSGWLIPTNWFRERSIDPKTYFEYSEGATHAANQVAVANGRVDLATDFDRNRNALIDAGTITPEQSKIVWESEPLPNDAIALRRGFDPELEARIKEALLRLTPEEAAKILPDRYTGFVPATPETYAPIRDAAEAVGVLEK
;
A
#
# COMPACT_ATOMS: atom_id res chain seq x y z
N MET A 1 -8.99 -4.47 -4.02
CA MET A 1 -10.45 -4.23 -3.94
C MET A 1 -11.12 -4.53 -5.27
N SER A 2 -12.44 -4.67 -5.30
CA SER A 2 -13.24 -4.86 -6.52
C SER A 2 -14.49 -3.98 -6.53
N ARG A 3 -15.16 -3.92 -7.69
CA ARG A 3 -16.55 -3.44 -7.79
C ARG A 3 -17.47 -4.29 -6.89
N PRO A 4 -18.53 -3.71 -6.32
CA PRO A 4 -19.39 -4.42 -5.35
C PRO A 4 -20.25 -5.51 -5.99
N ASP A 5 -20.57 -5.39 -7.29
CA ASP A 5 -21.43 -6.30 -8.04
C ASP A 5 -20.70 -7.57 -8.54
N LEU A 6 -19.38 -7.62 -8.43
CA LEU A 6 -18.60 -8.79 -8.86
C LEU A 6 -18.71 -9.89 -7.83
N ASP A 7 -19.16 -11.08 -8.23
CA ASP A 7 -19.14 -12.24 -7.36
C ASP A 7 -17.73 -12.87 -7.36
N ILE A 8 -17.04 -12.76 -6.22
CA ILE A 8 -15.66 -13.25 -6.03
C ILE A 8 -15.66 -13.93 -4.66
N GLU A 9 -15.89 -15.24 -4.67
CA GLU A 9 -15.85 -16.08 -3.46
C GLU A 9 -14.47 -16.71 -3.28
N ARG A 10 -13.80 -17.04 -4.39
CA ARG A 10 -12.46 -17.61 -4.44
C ARG A 10 -11.49 -16.64 -5.11
N TRP A 11 -10.55 -16.17 -4.32
CA TRP A 11 -9.51 -15.26 -4.78
C TRP A 11 -8.19 -16.00 -5.03
N PRO A 12 -7.59 -15.90 -6.23
CA PRO A 12 -7.97 -15.05 -7.37
C PRO A 12 -8.75 -15.76 -8.48
N GLU A 13 -9.22 -17.00 -8.27
CA GLU A 13 -9.81 -17.87 -9.30
C GLU A 13 -11.01 -17.23 -10.00
N ASP A 14 -11.96 -16.68 -9.24
CA ASP A 14 -13.20 -16.14 -9.78
C ASP A 14 -12.99 -14.77 -10.47
N ALA A 15 -11.81 -14.19 -10.30
CA ALA A 15 -11.42 -12.90 -10.88
C ALA A 15 -10.59 -13.03 -12.18
N LYS A 16 -10.32 -14.25 -12.66
CA LYS A 16 -9.49 -14.47 -13.85
C LYS A 16 -10.06 -13.77 -15.08
N GLY A 17 -9.19 -13.08 -15.82
CA GLY A 17 -9.55 -12.33 -17.03
C GLY A 17 -10.33 -11.03 -16.78
N ARG A 18 -10.60 -10.66 -15.53
CA ARG A 18 -11.18 -9.36 -15.18
C ARG A 18 -10.15 -8.24 -15.33
N SER A 19 -10.63 -7.02 -15.48
CA SER A 19 -9.75 -5.83 -15.51
C SER A 19 -9.16 -5.54 -14.14
N ILE A 20 -7.83 -5.37 -14.07
CA ILE A 20 -7.15 -4.99 -12.83
C ILE A 20 -6.20 -3.82 -13.05
N SER A 21 -6.25 -2.84 -12.15
CA SER A 21 -5.34 -1.69 -12.14
C SER A 21 -4.42 -1.74 -10.93
N PHE A 22 -3.13 -1.92 -11.18
CA PHE A 22 -2.07 -1.77 -10.18
C PHE A 22 -1.62 -0.32 -10.12
N THR A 23 -1.02 0.09 -9.00
CA THR A 23 -0.38 1.40 -8.93
C THR A 23 0.96 1.40 -9.65
N ASP A 24 1.74 2.48 -9.52
CA ASP A 24 3.11 2.52 -10.03
C ASP A 24 4.04 1.50 -9.35
N THR A 25 5.11 1.12 -10.06
CA THR A 25 6.08 0.09 -9.64
C THR A 25 6.91 0.48 -8.42
N GLY A 26 6.90 1.76 -8.03
CA GLY A 26 7.54 2.24 -6.81
C GLY A 26 6.69 2.02 -5.56
N SER A 27 5.42 1.64 -5.71
CA SER A 27 4.50 1.45 -4.60
C SER A 27 4.67 0.09 -3.91
N THR A 28 4.91 0.13 -2.60
CA THR A 28 4.94 -1.06 -1.76
C THR A 28 3.58 -1.77 -1.74
N SER A 29 2.51 -1.08 -1.34
CA SER A 29 1.19 -1.69 -1.14
C SER A 29 0.41 -1.87 -2.45
N GLY A 30 0.63 -1.00 -3.43
CA GLY A 30 -0.13 -1.00 -4.68
C GLY A 30 0.53 -1.75 -5.83
N TRP A 31 1.81 -2.13 -5.72
CA TRP A 31 2.49 -2.93 -6.74
C TRP A 31 3.33 -4.07 -6.18
N LEU A 32 4.28 -3.80 -5.28
CA LEU A 32 5.27 -4.80 -4.85
C LEU A 32 4.64 -5.97 -4.11
N ILE A 33 3.90 -5.69 -3.04
CA ILE A 33 3.29 -6.69 -2.17
C ILE A 33 2.24 -7.55 -2.90
N PRO A 34 1.27 -6.98 -3.66
CA PRO A 34 0.36 -7.81 -4.45
C PRO A 34 1.10 -8.61 -5.52
N THR A 35 2.12 -8.05 -6.18
CA THR A 35 2.92 -8.80 -7.17
C THR A 35 3.64 -9.99 -6.53
N ASN A 36 4.25 -9.81 -5.35
CA ASN A 36 4.88 -10.91 -4.62
C ASN A 36 3.86 -12.00 -4.25
N TRP A 37 2.68 -11.61 -3.76
CA TRP A 37 1.62 -12.57 -3.39
C TRP A 37 1.19 -13.45 -4.57
N PHE A 38 1.03 -12.86 -5.77
CA PHE A 38 0.71 -13.60 -6.98
C PHE A 38 1.88 -14.51 -7.42
N ARG A 39 3.11 -14.01 -7.33
CA ARG A 39 4.33 -14.76 -7.67
C ARG A 39 4.50 -16.01 -6.80
N GLU A 40 4.25 -15.92 -5.49
CA GLU A 40 4.28 -17.08 -4.58
C GLU A 40 3.30 -18.20 -4.99
N ARG A 41 2.25 -17.84 -5.72
CA ARG A 41 1.23 -18.75 -6.26
C ARG A 41 1.49 -19.15 -7.71
N SER A 42 2.66 -18.79 -8.25
CA SER A 42 3.01 -19.01 -9.66
C SER A 42 1.99 -18.40 -10.64
N ILE A 43 1.38 -17.28 -10.25
CA ILE A 43 0.46 -16.49 -11.08
C ILE A 43 1.19 -15.24 -11.55
N ASP A 44 1.18 -14.99 -12.86
CA ASP A 44 1.58 -13.71 -13.43
C ASP A 44 0.35 -12.82 -13.62
N PRO A 45 0.18 -11.72 -12.85
CA PRO A 45 -0.96 -10.83 -12.98
C PRO A 45 -1.14 -10.28 -14.40
N LYS A 46 -0.04 -10.08 -15.13
CA LYS A 46 -0.05 -9.48 -16.48
C LYS A 46 -0.70 -10.37 -17.52
N THR A 47 -0.73 -11.69 -17.28
CA THR A 47 -1.38 -12.67 -18.16
C THR A 47 -2.66 -13.26 -17.55
N TYR A 48 -2.82 -13.15 -16.23
CA TYR A 48 -3.99 -13.65 -15.51
C TYR A 48 -5.20 -12.71 -15.60
N PHE A 49 -4.96 -11.40 -15.75
CA PHE A 49 -5.97 -10.36 -15.80
C PHE A 49 -5.85 -9.51 -17.07
N GLU A 50 -6.90 -8.74 -17.38
CA GLU A 50 -6.76 -7.57 -18.26
C GLU A 50 -6.03 -6.47 -17.48
N TYR A 51 -4.69 -6.50 -17.57
CA TYR A 51 -3.81 -5.80 -16.64
C TYR A 51 -3.45 -4.37 -17.07
N SER A 52 -3.41 -3.46 -16.10
CA SER A 52 -2.83 -2.11 -16.22
C SER A 52 -2.04 -1.75 -14.95
N GLU A 53 -1.03 -0.89 -15.08
CA GLU A 53 -0.21 -0.39 -13.96
C GLU A 53 0.12 1.10 -14.14
N GLY A 54 0.53 1.77 -13.06
CA GLY A 54 0.94 3.19 -13.08
C GLY A 54 -0.07 4.21 -12.55
N ALA A 55 -1.23 3.75 -12.05
CA ALA A 55 -2.21 4.63 -11.44
C ALA A 55 -1.82 5.06 -10.01
N THR A 56 -2.40 6.15 -9.52
CA THR A 56 -2.32 6.47 -8.09
C THR A 56 -3.35 5.65 -7.30
N HIS A 57 -3.09 5.45 -6.01
CA HIS A 57 -4.03 4.86 -5.06
C HIS A 57 -5.43 5.48 -5.14
N ALA A 58 -5.52 6.81 -5.14
CA ALA A 58 -6.79 7.53 -5.26
C ALA A 58 -7.47 7.34 -6.63
N ALA A 59 -6.69 7.36 -7.73
CA ALA A 59 -7.24 7.11 -9.05
C ALA A 59 -7.81 5.70 -9.19
N ASN A 60 -7.15 4.70 -8.60
CA ASN A 60 -7.62 3.31 -8.55
C ASN A 60 -8.95 3.17 -7.82
N GLN A 61 -9.09 3.81 -6.65
CA GLN A 61 -10.35 3.83 -5.90
C GLN A 61 -11.50 4.41 -6.72
N VAL A 62 -11.26 5.57 -7.31
CA VAL A 62 -12.26 6.26 -8.14
C VAL A 62 -12.59 5.46 -9.40
N ALA A 63 -11.64 4.74 -9.98
CA ALA A 63 -11.86 3.90 -11.15
C ALA A 63 -12.77 2.70 -10.82
N VAL A 64 -12.54 2.02 -9.70
CA VAL A 64 -13.41 0.93 -9.21
C VAL A 64 -14.79 1.47 -8.86
N ALA A 65 -14.86 2.56 -8.10
CA ALA A 65 -16.13 3.15 -7.64
C ALA A 65 -17.05 3.60 -8.79
N ASN A 66 -16.46 4.00 -9.92
CA ASN A 66 -17.19 4.40 -11.13
C ASN A 66 -17.34 3.28 -12.16
N GLY A 67 -16.94 2.05 -11.84
CA GLY A 67 -17.08 0.90 -12.72
C GLY A 67 -16.17 0.89 -13.95
N ARG A 68 -15.07 1.66 -13.94
CA ARG A 68 -14.11 1.74 -15.06
C ARG A 68 -13.16 0.54 -15.11
N VAL A 69 -12.88 -0.05 -13.96
CA VAL A 69 -12.10 -1.29 -13.81
C VAL A 69 -12.80 -2.19 -12.79
N ASP A 70 -12.64 -3.50 -12.95
CA ASP A 70 -13.23 -4.50 -12.07
C ASP A 70 -12.52 -4.55 -10.72
N LEU A 71 -11.19 -4.49 -10.75
CA LEU A 71 -10.30 -4.65 -9.61
C LEU A 71 -9.25 -3.55 -9.61
N ALA A 72 -8.79 -3.18 -8.42
CA ALA A 72 -7.60 -2.36 -8.29
C ALA A 72 -6.87 -2.58 -6.96
N THR A 73 -5.58 -2.30 -6.95
CA THR A 73 -4.77 -2.28 -5.73
C THR A 73 -4.92 -0.94 -5.02
N ASP A 74 -4.89 -0.98 -3.69
CA ASP A 74 -4.89 0.20 -2.82
C ASP A 74 -4.31 -0.15 -1.44
N PHE A 75 -4.21 0.83 -0.53
CA PHE A 75 -4.05 0.58 0.92
C PHE A 75 -5.24 1.12 1.71
N ASP A 76 -5.46 0.51 2.87
CA ASP A 76 -6.56 0.76 3.80
C ASP A 76 -6.74 2.25 4.18
N ARG A 77 -5.66 2.94 4.56
CA ARG A 77 -5.71 4.34 4.99
C ARG A 77 -6.14 5.29 3.86
N ASN A 78 -5.75 5.02 2.60
CA ASN A 78 -6.20 5.82 1.46
C ASN A 78 -7.70 5.62 1.20
N ARG A 79 -8.16 4.35 1.19
CA ARG A 79 -9.59 4.04 1.09
C ARG A 79 -10.40 4.79 2.15
N ASN A 80 -9.96 4.71 3.40
CA ASN A 80 -10.64 5.35 4.53
C ASN A 80 -10.65 6.87 4.38
N ALA A 81 -9.53 7.48 4.00
CA ALA A 81 -9.45 8.92 3.78
C ALA A 81 -10.41 9.40 2.67
N LEU A 82 -10.56 8.65 1.59
CA LEU A 82 -11.50 8.99 0.50
C LEU A 82 -12.97 8.83 0.91
N ILE A 83 -13.27 7.86 1.79
CA ILE A 83 -14.60 7.69 2.39
C ILE A 83 -14.91 8.86 3.32
N ASP A 84 -13.98 9.19 4.23
CA ASP A 84 -14.13 10.28 5.18
C ASP A 84 -14.31 11.63 4.47
N ALA A 85 -13.60 11.83 3.35
CA ALA A 85 -13.73 13.01 2.50
C ALA A 85 -14.99 13.02 1.61
N GLY A 86 -15.80 11.96 1.62
CA GLY A 86 -17.00 11.83 0.78
C GLY A 86 -16.71 11.70 -0.71
N THR A 87 -15.48 11.36 -1.10
CA THR A 87 -15.10 11.15 -2.50
C THR A 87 -15.66 9.83 -3.06
N ILE A 88 -15.74 8.81 -2.20
CA ILE A 88 -16.42 7.54 -2.48
C ILE A 88 -17.27 7.16 -1.25
N THR A 89 -18.27 6.30 -1.43
CA THR A 89 -18.95 5.63 -0.31
C THR A 89 -18.38 4.23 -0.08
N PRO A 90 -18.48 3.68 1.14
CA PRO A 90 -17.99 2.33 1.44
C PRO A 90 -18.58 1.24 0.54
N GLU A 91 -19.79 1.42 0.04
CA GLU A 91 -20.54 0.46 -0.77
C GLU A 91 -20.09 0.44 -2.23
N GLN A 92 -19.37 1.47 -2.70
CA GLN A 92 -18.89 1.56 -4.08
C GLN A 92 -17.68 0.67 -4.37
N SER A 93 -17.08 0.04 -3.35
CA SER A 93 -16.02 -0.94 -3.52
C SER A 93 -16.04 -1.97 -2.39
N LYS A 94 -15.61 -3.20 -2.68
CA LYS A 94 -15.40 -4.22 -1.67
C LYS A 94 -13.96 -4.69 -1.64
N ILE A 95 -13.51 -5.09 -0.45
CA ILE A 95 -12.17 -5.66 -0.28
C ILE A 95 -12.25 -7.15 -0.62
N VAL A 96 -11.36 -7.61 -1.51
CA VAL A 96 -11.30 -9.01 -1.97
C VAL A 96 -10.07 -9.75 -1.44
N TRP A 97 -9.08 -9.00 -0.98
CA TRP A 97 -7.83 -9.50 -0.44
C TRP A 97 -7.13 -8.38 0.33
N GLU A 98 -6.45 -8.75 1.42
CA GLU A 98 -5.59 -7.89 2.23
C GLU A 98 -4.27 -8.63 2.50
N SER A 99 -3.17 -7.88 2.61
CA SER A 99 -1.88 -8.43 3.03
C SER A 99 -1.81 -8.55 4.56
N GLU A 100 -0.77 -9.25 5.03
CA GLU A 100 -0.32 -9.06 6.41
C GLU A 100 0.05 -7.58 6.67
N PRO A 101 0.02 -7.12 7.94
CA PRO A 101 0.41 -5.76 8.30
C PRO A 101 1.82 -5.42 7.81
N LEU A 102 1.94 -4.24 7.21
CA LEU A 102 3.22 -3.70 6.75
C LEU A 102 3.68 -2.59 7.70
N PRO A 103 5.00 -2.40 7.89
CA PRO A 103 5.49 -1.23 8.59
C PRO A 103 5.07 0.04 7.84
N ASN A 104 4.70 1.07 8.62
CA ASN A 104 4.40 2.39 8.08
C ASN A 104 5.66 3.09 7.55
N ASP A 105 5.45 4.29 7.04
CA ASP A 105 6.45 5.15 6.42
C ASP A 105 7.74 5.27 7.24
N ALA A 106 8.88 5.24 6.54
CA ALA A 106 10.20 5.37 7.15
C ALA A 106 10.66 6.83 7.16
N ILE A 107 11.09 7.32 8.33
CA ILE A 107 11.93 8.52 8.39
C ILE A 107 13.39 8.09 8.19
N ALA A 108 13.94 8.39 7.01
CA ALA A 108 15.28 7.95 6.63
C ALA A 108 16.28 9.13 6.60
N LEU A 109 17.52 8.85 6.99
CA LEU A 109 18.66 9.76 6.87
C LEU A 109 19.65 9.19 5.85
N ARG A 110 20.38 10.07 5.15
CA ARG A 110 21.40 9.65 4.19
C ARG A 110 22.57 8.94 4.89
N ARG A 111 23.27 8.06 4.18
CA ARG A 111 24.53 7.48 4.69
C ARG A 111 25.54 8.58 5.00
N GLY A 112 26.22 8.47 6.15
CA GLY A 112 27.19 9.46 6.62
C GLY A 112 26.56 10.74 7.14
N PHE A 113 25.29 10.69 7.59
CA PHE A 113 24.68 11.79 8.33
C PHE A 113 25.42 12.03 9.65
N ASP A 114 25.36 13.26 10.16
CA ASP A 114 26.01 13.62 11.43
C ASP A 114 25.37 12.83 12.59
N PRO A 115 26.15 12.02 13.34
CA PRO A 115 25.59 11.15 14.38
C PRO A 115 24.92 11.91 15.53
N GLU A 116 25.39 13.12 15.87
CA GLU A 116 24.81 13.92 16.94
C GLU A 116 23.44 14.48 16.51
N LEU A 117 23.34 14.98 15.27
CA LEU A 117 22.07 15.41 14.70
C LEU A 117 21.09 14.25 14.49
N GLU A 118 21.57 13.07 14.07
CA GLU A 118 20.74 11.87 13.97
C GLU A 118 20.07 11.54 15.33
N ALA A 119 20.86 11.51 16.40
CA ALA A 119 20.36 11.22 17.74
C ALA A 119 19.31 12.25 18.18
N ARG A 120 19.57 13.55 17.93
CA ARG A 120 18.63 14.63 18.28
C ARG A 120 17.33 14.58 17.48
N ILE A 121 17.39 14.26 16.18
CA ILE A 121 16.19 14.09 15.34
C ILE A 121 15.37 12.91 15.87
N LYS A 122 16.02 11.77 16.13
CA LYS A 122 15.36 10.58 16.64
C LYS A 122 14.67 10.85 17.99
N GLU A 123 15.38 11.47 18.92
CA GLU A 123 14.81 11.84 20.23
C GLU A 123 13.62 12.80 20.09
N ALA A 124 13.74 13.83 19.23
CA ALA A 124 12.67 14.80 19.03
C ALA A 124 11.39 14.16 18.47
N LEU A 125 11.52 13.24 17.50
CA LEU A 125 10.37 12.52 16.93
C LEU A 125 9.72 11.57 17.93
N LEU A 126 10.52 10.81 18.68
CA LEU A 126 10.02 9.83 19.66
C LEU A 126 9.38 10.46 20.89
N ARG A 127 9.68 11.74 21.18
CA ARG A 127 9.11 12.47 22.32
C ARG A 127 7.72 13.01 22.06
N LEU A 128 7.29 13.11 20.80
CA LEU A 128 5.98 13.68 20.46
C LEU A 128 4.86 12.87 21.11
N THR A 129 3.99 13.54 21.87
CA THR A 129 2.75 12.91 22.35
C THR A 129 1.74 12.79 21.21
N PRO A 130 0.73 11.91 21.32
CA PRO A 130 -0.35 11.85 20.34
C PRO A 130 -1.05 13.20 20.10
N GLU A 131 -1.21 14.03 21.14
CA GLU A 131 -1.83 15.36 21.04
C GLU A 131 -0.93 16.37 20.31
N GLU A 132 0.39 16.24 20.43
CA GLU A 132 1.35 17.05 19.68
C GLU A 132 1.43 16.58 18.23
N ALA A 133 1.50 15.27 18.01
CA ALA A 133 1.52 14.65 16.69
C ALA A 133 0.27 15.04 15.88
N ALA A 134 -0.91 15.02 16.48
CA ALA A 134 -2.16 15.40 15.82
C ALA A 134 -2.21 16.87 15.32
N LYS A 135 -1.30 17.74 15.79
CA LYS A 135 -1.22 19.13 15.32
C LYS A 135 -0.32 19.31 14.11
N ILE A 136 0.56 18.35 13.83
CA ILE A 136 1.63 18.51 12.83
C ILE A 136 1.69 17.38 11.79
N LEU A 137 1.10 16.22 12.09
CA LEU A 137 1.03 15.08 11.18
C LEU A 137 -0.33 15.01 10.48
N PRO A 138 -0.42 14.28 9.35
CA PRO A 138 -1.71 14.03 8.72
C PRO A 138 -2.67 13.29 9.67
N ASP A 139 -3.95 13.37 9.36
CA ASP A 139 -4.98 12.67 10.13
C ASP A 139 -4.64 11.19 10.32
N ARG A 140 -4.93 10.68 11.52
CA ARG A 140 -4.69 9.28 11.97
C ARG A 140 -3.22 8.92 12.22
N TYR A 141 -2.25 9.81 12.00
CA TYR A 141 -0.88 9.61 12.49
C TYR A 141 -0.74 10.11 13.93
N THR A 142 -0.30 9.23 14.83
CA THR A 142 -0.31 9.49 16.29
C THR A 142 1.08 9.62 16.91
N GLY A 143 2.14 9.53 16.12
CA GLY A 143 3.51 9.67 16.60
C GLY A 143 4.50 8.78 15.85
N PHE A 144 5.65 8.54 16.47
CA PHE A 144 6.76 7.80 15.89
C PHE A 144 7.21 6.69 16.82
N VAL A 145 7.70 5.58 16.24
CA VAL A 145 8.28 4.47 16.99
C VAL A 145 9.69 4.19 16.48
N PRO A 146 10.60 3.60 17.29
CA PRO A 146 11.90 3.19 16.81
C PRO A 146 11.76 2.16 15.70
N ALA A 147 12.56 2.31 14.64
CA ALA A 147 12.66 1.35 13.55
C ALA A 147 14.13 1.08 13.21
N THR A 148 14.39 -0.12 12.68
CA THR A 148 15.69 -0.53 12.14
C THR A 148 15.49 -1.06 10.72
N PRO A 149 16.56 -1.32 9.94
CA PRO A 149 16.42 -1.98 8.64
C PRO A 149 15.61 -3.30 8.71
N GLU A 150 15.72 -4.04 9.81
CA GLU A 150 15.00 -5.30 10.05
C GLU A 150 13.48 -5.09 10.20
N THR A 151 13.03 -3.92 10.68
CA THR A 151 11.60 -3.57 10.70
C THR A 151 10.98 -3.64 9.30
N TYR A 152 11.78 -3.37 8.27
CA TYR A 152 11.37 -3.36 6.86
C TYR A 152 11.75 -4.65 6.12
N ALA A 153 12.20 -5.71 6.82
CA ALA A 153 12.59 -6.98 6.21
C ALA A 153 11.51 -7.58 5.31
N PRO A 154 10.20 -7.61 5.68
CA PRO A 154 9.17 -8.17 4.78
C PRO A 154 9.08 -7.47 3.42
N ILE A 155 9.31 -6.15 3.39
CA ILE A 155 9.29 -5.36 2.15
C ILE A 155 10.55 -5.63 1.33
N ARG A 156 11.73 -5.69 1.97
CA ARG A 156 12.99 -6.05 1.30
C ARG A 156 12.89 -7.46 0.70
N ASP A 157 12.42 -8.43 1.46
CA ASP A 157 12.33 -9.82 1.04
C ASP A 157 11.34 -9.96 -0.13
N ALA A 158 10.22 -9.23 -0.13
CA ALA A 158 9.33 -9.13 -1.28
C ALA A 158 10.01 -8.50 -2.51
N ALA A 159 10.80 -7.43 -2.33
CA ALA A 159 11.54 -6.79 -3.43
C ALA A 159 12.60 -7.70 -4.04
N GLU A 160 13.32 -8.46 -3.21
CA GLU A 160 14.26 -9.50 -3.65
C GLU A 160 13.54 -10.63 -4.38
N ALA A 161 12.42 -11.10 -3.81
CA ALA A 161 11.60 -12.14 -4.41
C ALA A 161 11.10 -11.70 -5.78
N VAL A 162 10.58 -10.49 -5.94
CA VAL A 162 10.07 -9.95 -7.22
C VAL A 162 11.20 -9.62 -8.19
N GLY A 163 12.42 -9.36 -7.70
CA GLY A 163 13.60 -9.08 -8.52
C GLY A 163 13.77 -7.61 -8.90
N VAL A 164 13.25 -6.70 -8.06
CA VAL A 164 13.34 -5.24 -8.27
C VAL A 164 14.38 -4.55 -7.37
N LEU A 165 15.02 -5.31 -6.48
CA LEU A 165 16.12 -4.82 -5.68
C LEU A 165 17.43 -4.97 -6.47
N GLU A 166 18.05 -3.85 -6.84
CA GLU A 166 19.42 -3.85 -7.37
C GLU A 166 20.40 -4.29 -6.28
N LYS A 167 21.35 -5.15 -6.61
CA LYS A 167 22.43 -5.58 -5.71
C LYS A 167 23.57 -4.59 -5.68
#